data_AF-A0A2S5DIN1-F1
#
_entry.id   AF-A0A2S5DIN1-F1
#
_cell.length_a   1.000
_cell.length_b   1.000
_cell.length_c   1.000
_cell.angle_alpha   90.00
_cell.angle_beta   90.00
_cell.angle_gamma   90.00
#
_symmetry.space_group_name_H-M   'P 1'
#
loop_
_entity.id
_entity.type
_entity.pdbx_description
1 polymer ?
#
loop_
_entity_poly.entity_id
_entity_poly.type
_entity_poly.pdbx_seq_one_letter_code
_entity_poly.pdbx_strand_id
1 'polypeptide(L)'
;MTPHTLTGFLASAARALRPEGLFIVRDQDVRDENMRALVSLAHTVFNAGLGESWESNQRELRHFAAIEHWSSSLDRAGFDDSGHWLLQFNDPTANTLLCFVRRAADACSRSAP
;
A
#
# COMPACT_ATOMS: atom_id res chain seq x y z
N MET A 1 10.56 -4.53 -2.32
CA MET A 1 9.62 -5.60 -2.75
C MET A 1 9.49 -5.50 -4.26
N THR A 2 9.63 -6.59 -5.01
CA THR A 2 9.47 -6.55 -6.48
C THR A 2 8.00 -6.83 -6.84
N PRO A 3 7.53 -6.48 -8.04
CA PRO A 3 6.16 -6.80 -8.47
C PRO A 3 5.80 -8.29 -8.31
N HIS A 4 6.78 -9.17 -8.52
CA HIS A 4 6.61 -10.61 -8.33
C HIS A 4 6.42 -11.01 -6.85
N THR A 5 7.09 -10.33 -5.91
CA THR A 5 6.91 -10.61 -4.49
C THR A 5 5.66 -9.95 -3.91
N LEU A 6 5.15 -8.87 -4.52
CA LEU A 6 3.92 -8.20 -4.10
C LEU A 6 2.69 -9.11 -4.22
N THR A 7 2.49 -9.78 -5.36
CA THR A 7 1.34 -10.68 -5.56
C THR A 7 1.31 -11.80 -4.52
N GLY A 8 2.45 -12.45 -4.27
CA GLY A 8 2.56 -13.50 -3.26
C GLY A 8 2.30 -12.98 -1.84
N PHE A 9 2.77 -11.77 -1.53
CA PHE A 9 2.53 -11.11 -0.25
C PHE A 9 1.03 -10.81 -0.05
N LEU A 10 0.36 -10.19 -1.02
CA LEU A 10 -1.07 -9.87 -0.93
C LEU A 10 -1.93 -11.13 -0.82
N ALA A 11 -1.59 -12.21 -1.55
CA ALA A 11 -2.24 -13.50 -1.39
C ALA A 11 -2.06 -14.08 0.01
N SER A 12 -0.88 -13.91 0.62
CA SER A 12 -0.64 -14.32 2.00
C SER A 12 -1.45 -13.50 3.00
N ALA A 13 -1.54 -12.19 2.80
CA ALA A 13 -2.36 -11.31 3.63
C ALA A 13 -3.85 -11.70 3.55
N ALA A 14 -4.39 -11.92 2.35
CA ALA A 14 -5.77 -12.33 2.14
C ALA A 14 -6.11 -13.65 2.85
N ARG A 15 -5.17 -14.61 2.89
CA ARG A 15 -5.35 -15.85 3.65
C ARG A 15 -5.33 -15.63 5.17
N ALA A 16 -4.53 -14.70 5.66
CA ALA A 16 -4.33 -14.46 7.10
C ALA A 16 -5.47 -13.64 7.72
N LEU A 17 -6.03 -12.68 7.00
CA LEU A 17 -7.20 -11.93 7.47
C LEU A 17 -8.44 -12.83 7.46
N ARG A 18 -9.38 -12.64 8.39
CA ARG A 18 -10.72 -13.28 8.31
C ARG A 18 -11.57 -12.65 7.20
N PRO A 19 -12.62 -13.33 6.68
CA PRO A 19 -13.62 -12.69 5.81
C PRO A 19 -14.15 -11.39 6.43
N GLU A 20 -14.35 -10.36 5.61
CA GLU A 20 -14.74 -9.00 6.04
C GLU A 20 -13.72 -8.32 6.98
N GLY A 21 -12.50 -8.86 7.07
CA GLY A 21 -11.40 -8.26 7.82
C GLY A 21 -10.85 -7.01 7.12
N LEU A 22 -10.40 -6.03 7.90
CA LEU A 22 -9.86 -4.78 7.38
C LEU A 22 -8.36 -4.90 7.07
N PHE A 23 -7.97 -4.45 5.89
CA PHE A 23 -6.59 -4.32 5.45
C PHE A 23 -6.27 -2.84 5.25
N ILE A 24 -5.36 -2.30 6.06
CA ILE A 24 -5.01 -0.88 6.05
C ILE A 24 -3.71 -0.68 5.28
N VAL A 25 -3.72 0.27 4.34
CA VAL A 25 -2.55 0.69 3.58
C VAL A 25 -2.23 2.14 3.92
N ARG A 26 -0.95 2.44 4.14
CA ARG A 26 -0.44 3.80 4.28
C ARG A 26 0.61 4.01 3.19
N ASP A 27 0.36 4.94 2.27
CA ASP A 27 1.34 5.30 1.25
C ASP A 27 1.13 6.73 0.75
N GLN A 28 2.12 7.28 0.05
CA GLN A 28 2.01 8.57 -0.64
C GLN A 28 1.33 8.41 -2.01
N ASP A 29 0.38 9.29 -2.34
CA ASP A 29 -0.27 9.31 -3.65
C ASP A 29 0.62 9.97 -4.72
N VAL A 30 1.59 9.21 -5.26
CA VAL A 30 2.59 9.75 -6.18
C VAL A 30 2.13 9.63 -7.63
N ARG A 31 1.63 10.73 -8.18
CA ARG A 31 1.07 10.83 -9.54
C ARG A 31 2.00 11.43 -10.59
N ASP A 32 3.08 12.08 -10.16
CA ASP A 32 4.04 12.75 -11.04
C ASP A 32 5.46 12.76 -10.47
N GLU A 33 6.42 13.19 -11.28
CA GLU A 33 7.84 13.21 -10.92
C GLU A 33 8.17 14.26 -9.84
N ASN A 34 7.40 15.35 -9.76
CA ASN A 34 7.62 16.36 -8.74
C ASN A 34 7.26 15.82 -7.35
N MET A 35 6.12 15.12 -7.24
CA MET A 35 5.73 14.43 -6.02
C MET A 35 6.73 13.30 -5.70
N ARG A 36 7.18 12.53 -6.70
CA ARG A 36 8.21 11.50 -6.51
C ARG A 36 9.49 12.09 -5.92
N ALA A 37 9.95 13.24 -6.44
CA ALA A 37 11.12 13.94 -5.93
C ALA A 37 10.91 14.46 -4.51
N LEU A 38 9.75 15.06 -4.22
CA LEU A 38 9.40 15.57 -2.89
C LEU A 38 9.38 14.45 -1.83
N VAL A 39 8.68 13.35 -2.11
CA VAL A 39 8.59 12.21 -1.19
C VAL A 39 9.97 11.56 -1.00
N SER A 40 10.74 11.41 -2.08
CA SER A 40 12.13 10.91 -2.02
C SER A 40 13.02 11.79 -1.13
N LEU A 41 12.88 13.11 -1.22
CA LEU A 41 13.61 14.04 -0.36
C LEU A 41 13.15 13.92 1.09
N ALA A 42 11.85 13.84 1.35
CA ALA A 42 11.31 13.67 2.69
C ALA A 42 11.86 12.42 3.39
N HIS A 43 11.90 11.27 2.69
CA HIS A 43 12.52 10.03 3.19
C HIS A 43 14.01 10.22 3.47
N THR A 44 14.73 10.87 2.56
CA THR A 44 16.18 11.12 2.71
C THR A 44 16.49 11.99 3.92
N VAL A 45 15.74 13.07 4.15
CA VAL A 45 15.92 13.96 5.30
C VAL A 45 15.54 13.24 6.60
N PHE A 46 14.45 12.47 6.60
CA PHE A 46 14.04 11.68 7.74
C PHE A 46 15.13 10.67 8.14
N ASN A 47 15.64 9.89 7.19
CA ASN A 47 16.70 8.91 7.40
C ASN A 47 18.00 9.56 7.89
N ALA A 48 18.40 10.69 7.30
CA ALA A 48 19.55 11.46 7.77
C ALA A 48 19.37 11.92 9.23
N GLY A 49 18.16 12.34 9.60
CA GLY A 49 17.80 12.69 10.99
C GLY A 49 17.88 11.50 11.96
N LEU A 50 17.70 10.27 11.48
CA LEU A 50 17.90 9.03 12.24
C LEU A 50 19.36 8.55 12.27
N GLY A 51 20.27 9.22 11.55
CA GLY A 51 21.69 8.84 11.46
C GLY A 51 22.01 7.76 10.44
N GLU A 52 21.09 7.46 9.52
CA GLU A 52 21.35 6.51 8.43
C GLU A 52 22.44 7.02 7.48
N SER A 53 23.26 6.09 6.97
CA SER A 53 24.31 6.45 6.01
C SER A 53 23.73 6.77 4.64
N TRP A 54 24.45 7.60 3.88
CA TRP A 54 24.08 7.88 2.49
C TRP A 54 24.02 6.62 1.62
N GLU A 55 24.94 5.68 1.85
CA GLU A 55 25.00 4.40 1.12
C GLU A 55 23.79 3.51 1.43
N SER A 56 23.31 3.49 2.68
CA SER A 56 22.08 2.81 3.09
C SER A 56 20.87 3.44 2.41
N ASN A 57 20.72 4.77 2.52
CA ASN A 57 19.62 5.52 1.95
C ASN A 57 19.51 5.39 0.41
N GLN A 58 20.65 5.39 -0.31
CA GLN A 58 20.65 5.19 -1.76
C GLN A 58 20.19 3.79 -2.19
N ARG A 59 20.34 2.78 -1.33
CA ARG A 59 19.93 1.40 -1.63
C ARG A 59 18.44 1.15 -1.34
N GLU A 60 17.75 2.10 -0.72
CA GLU A 60 16.32 1.96 -0.44
C GLU A 60 15.50 1.81 -1.72
N LEU A 61 14.56 0.87 -1.69
CA LEU A 61 13.63 0.67 -2.78
C LEU A 61 12.50 1.70 -2.72
N ARG A 62 12.51 2.66 -3.64
CA ARG A 62 11.50 3.74 -3.75
C ARG A 62 10.48 3.46 -4.85
N HIS A 63 9.66 2.44 -4.61
CA HIS A 63 8.57 2.03 -5.51
C HIS A 63 7.29 2.83 -5.27
N PHE A 64 7.40 4.16 -5.14
CA PHE A 64 6.23 5.03 -5.05
C PHE A 64 5.36 4.90 -6.29
N ALA A 65 4.04 4.82 -6.06
CA ALA A 65 3.03 4.74 -7.10
C ALA A 65 1.80 5.56 -6.70
N ALA A 66 0.93 5.83 -7.66
CA ALA A 66 -0.36 6.44 -7.39
C ALA A 66 -1.26 5.47 -6.62
N ILE A 67 -2.19 5.98 -5.82
CA ILE A 67 -3.13 5.16 -5.06
C ILE A 67 -3.89 4.18 -5.96
N GLU A 68 -4.25 4.60 -7.17
CA GLU A 68 -5.00 3.77 -8.12
C GLU A 68 -4.23 2.48 -8.48
N HIS A 69 -2.89 2.53 -8.50
CA HIS A 69 -2.06 1.35 -8.72
C HIS A 69 -2.19 0.33 -7.57
N TRP A 70 -2.19 0.82 -6.33
CA TRP A 70 -2.33 0.00 -5.13
C TRP A 70 -3.74 -0.56 -5.00
N SER A 71 -4.77 0.27 -5.19
CA SER A 71 -6.17 -0.17 -5.18
C SER A 71 -6.41 -1.25 -6.23
N SER A 72 -5.88 -1.10 -7.44
CA SER A 72 -5.98 -2.13 -8.48
C SER A 72 -5.25 -3.43 -8.10
N SER A 73 -4.12 -3.35 -7.39
CA SER A 73 -3.37 -4.53 -6.96
C SER A 73 -4.06 -5.29 -5.83
N LEU A 74 -4.70 -4.57 -4.91
CA LEU A 74 -5.50 -5.12 -3.81
C LEU A 74 -6.81 -5.71 -4.30
N ASP A 75 -7.46 -5.04 -5.25
CA ASP A 75 -8.66 -5.55 -5.93
C ASP A 75 -8.40 -6.93 -6.55
N ARG A 76 -7.34 -7.07 -7.35
CA ARG A 76 -6.94 -8.37 -7.92
C ARG A 76 -6.60 -9.43 -6.86
N ALA A 77 -6.24 -9.01 -5.66
CA ALA A 77 -5.87 -9.90 -4.56
C ALA A 77 -7.04 -10.28 -3.64
N GLY A 78 -8.27 -9.84 -3.92
CA GLY A 78 -9.44 -10.21 -3.13
C GLY A 78 -9.87 -9.19 -2.08
N PHE A 79 -9.48 -7.92 -2.24
CA PHE A 79 -9.82 -6.85 -1.31
C PHE A 79 -10.66 -5.77 -2.01
N ASP A 80 -11.79 -5.39 -1.41
CA ASP A 80 -12.61 -4.27 -1.86
C ASP A 80 -12.16 -2.96 -1.18
N ASP A 81 -12.12 -1.86 -1.93
CA ASP A 81 -11.93 -0.54 -1.34
C ASP A 81 -13.18 -0.15 -0.54
N SER A 82 -13.01 0.21 0.73
CA SER A 82 -14.12 0.64 1.58
C SER A 82 -14.56 2.09 1.31
N GLY A 83 -13.80 2.84 0.50
CA GLY A 83 -13.97 4.27 0.27
C GLY A 83 -13.49 5.16 1.42
N HIS A 84 -12.99 4.57 2.52
CA HIS A 84 -12.48 5.34 3.66
C HIS A 84 -11.02 5.67 3.47
N TRP A 85 -10.76 6.91 3.05
CA TRP A 85 -9.42 7.46 2.85
C TRP A 85 -9.18 8.62 3.81
N LEU A 86 -8.04 8.60 4.50
CA LEU A 86 -7.63 9.67 5.41
C LEU A 86 -6.32 10.28 4.95
N LEU A 87 -6.38 11.56 4.60
CA LEU A 87 -5.20 12.40 4.36
C LEU A 87 -4.78 13.06 5.66
N GLN A 88 -3.47 13.19 5.86
CA GLN A 88 -2.93 13.96 6.97
C GLN A 88 -3.02 15.46 6.66
N PHE A 89 -3.66 16.21 7.55
CA PHE A 89 -3.76 17.67 7.41
C PHE A 89 -2.37 18.32 7.40
N ASN A 90 -2.16 19.30 6.51
CA ASN A 90 -0.89 19.99 6.27
C ASN A 90 0.28 19.07 5.88
N ASP A 91 0.01 17.90 5.30
CA ASP A 91 1.04 17.04 4.74
C ASP A 91 1.18 17.27 3.22
N PRO A 92 2.26 17.90 2.75
CA PRO A 92 2.46 18.15 1.33
C PRO A 92 2.84 16.90 0.54
N THR A 93 3.07 15.76 1.20
CA THR A 93 3.48 14.49 0.58
C THR A 93 2.31 13.60 0.19
N ALA A 94 1.07 14.04 0.40
CA ALA A 94 -0.15 13.26 0.13
C ALA A 94 -0.13 11.87 0.79
N ASN A 95 0.42 11.80 2.01
CA ASN A 95 0.48 10.57 2.79
C ASN A 95 -0.93 10.15 3.22
N THR A 96 -1.41 9.08 2.61
CA THR A 96 -2.80 8.67 2.64
C THR A 96 -2.95 7.32 3.33
N LEU A 97 -3.90 7.23 4.25
CA LEU A 97 -4.34 5.97 4.85
C LEU A 97 -5.59 5.48 4.10
N LEU A 98 -5.55 4.26 3.59
CA LEU A 98 -6.65 3.62 2.86
C LEU A 98 -7.11 2.38 3.61
N CYS A 99 -8.42 2.14 3.62
CA CYS A 99 -9.01 0.96 4.20
C CYS A 99 -9.65 0.07 3.12
N PHE A 100 -9.22 -1.19 3.10
CA PHE A 100 -9.79 -2.22 2.25
C PHE A 100 -10.44 -3.32 3.08
N VAL A 101 -11.43 -4.00 2.53
CA VAL A 101 -12.14 -5.11 3.16
C VAL A 101 -11.78 -6.39 2.41
N ARG A 102 -11.31 -7.41 3.14
CA ARG A 102 -11.11 -8.74 2.54
C ARG A 102 -12.48 -9.31 2.17
N ARG A 103 -12.68 -9.63 0.90
CA ARG A 103 -13.90 -10.30 0.42
C ARG A 103 -14.18 -11.57 1.19
N ALA A 104 -15.45 -11.77 1.51
CA ALA A 104 -15.95 -13.10 1.82
C ALA A 104 -15.60 -14.06 0.66
N ALA A 105 -15.15 -15.28 1.00
CA ALA A 105 -15.18 -16.34 0.01
C ALA A 105 -16.66 -16.58 -0.32
N ASP A 106 -17.02 -16.54 -1.60
CA ASP A 106 -18.39 -16.83 -2.03
C ASP A 106 -18.88 -18.08 -1.30
N ALA A 107 -20.00 -17.97 -0.59
CA ALA A 107 -20.63 -19.08 0.11
C ALA A 107 -21.22 -20.14 -0.85
N CYS A 108 -20.79 -20.16 -2.11
CA CYS A 108 -21.28 -21.03 -3.16
C CYS A 108 -20.30 -22.18 -3.46
N SER A 109 -20.07 -23.04 -2.47
CA SER A 109 -19.58 -24.41 -2.71
C SER A 109 -20.10 -25.44 -1.70
N ARG A 110 -21.09 -25.08 -0.88
CA ARG A 110 -21.82 -26.05 -0.02
C ARG A 110 -23.25 -26.23 -0.52
N SER A 111 -23.40 -26.86 -1.68
CA SER A 111 -24.59 -27.66 -1.97
C SER A 111 -24.33 -28.60 -3.14
N ALA A 112 -23.97 -29.83 -2.81
CA ALA A 112 -24.41 -30.98 -3.57
C ALA A 112 -24.68 -32.12 -2.56
N PRO A 113 -25.81 -32.84 -2.70
CA PRO A 113 -26.33 -33.78 -1.71
C PRO A 113 -25.47 -35.04 -1.53
#